data_AF-A0AAD0AAC3-F1
#
_entry.id   AF-A0AAD0AAC3-F1
#
_cell.length_a   1.000
_cell.length_b   1.000
_cell.length_c   1.000
_cell.angle_alpha   90.00
_cell.angle_beta   90.00
_cell.angle_gamma   90.00
#
_symmetry.space_group_name_H-M   'P 1'
#
loop_
_entity.id
_entity.type
_entity.pdbx_description
1 polymer ?
#
loop_
_entity_poly.entity_id
_entity_poly.type
_entity_poly.pdbx_seq_one_letter_code
_entity_poly.pdbx_strand_id
1 'polypeptide(L)'
;MLTNFDSEEQLNDWNRVRQQCECDQEVNWQFWSDGPDGVSICERTIQQHPEFLERFAGILRTAFLYSPQVLVTDAELFDGIYFLAFGPDVVLDILGQNGYEKPFLTVSGRQRTLEQCLLRFTTVPSDNQHQLSAEGGTVTLPDIGTLRPLEYQVLQETITSEESQRFVPQTRAVLNEHAEDHWSIAQRIACLYSAYCQQGPSDATCQLLAQRWQEWIDAERKGLIRYKPQDSQTESNAGISRSFNDAFLPVVTENADCLRSWCSASQANEAEKTVFRDVLDRISHEPRRSKAFALIRQSALPVGRADCNRTMECDQQTLIDWYQFVYRLSMADYLDCCLMAVQSEPNSYERYAGRTGGRSLMLSGQVTELLGQMPSACFVQFCYQSRDAIQQWRKCRPDAPDSAQQRHIRNIAYCVQKSASQLDRRQDNSKIIKQFIATLIIASISVFCDKIIFSGSMSIILILIAAWFIEVFPELLTMMEWMHDQHSATQTMVFAQR
;
A
#
# COMPACT_ATOMS: atom_id res chain seq x y z
N MET A 1 -1.28 10.30 -2.17
CA MET A 1 -0.29 9.21 -2.29
C MET A 1 -0.47 8.25 -1.13
N LEU A 2 -0.21 6.95 -1.31
CA LEU A 2 -0.34 5.94 -0.26
C LEU A 2 1.03 5.42 0.16
N THR A 3 1.35 5.40 1.46
CA THR A 3 2.60 4.82 1.96
C THR A 3 2.70 3.34 1.60
N ASN A 4 1.58 2.62 1.62
CA ASN A 4 1.48 1.22 1.25
C ASN A 4 1.94 0.91 -0.17
N PHE A 5 1.96 1.92 -1.05
CA PHE A 5 2.34 1.74 -2.46
C PHE A 5 3.81 1.99 -2.71
N ASP A 6 4.58 2.41 -1.71
CA ASP A 6 6.04 2.37 -1.79
C ASP A 6 6.51 0.93 -2.08
N SER A 7 7.43 0.72 -3.03
CA SER A 7 7.79 -0.64 -3.45
C SER A 7 8.36 -1.49 -2.31
N GLU A 8 9.11 -0.87 -1.40
CA GLU A 8 9.64 -1.51 -0.19
C GLU A 8 8.51 -1.91 0.78
N GLU A 9 7.50 -1.06 0.98
CA GLU A 9 6.33 -1.37 1.82
C GLU A 9 5.46 -2.45 1.20
N GLN A 10 5.27 -2.43 -0.12
CA GLN A 10 4.53 -3.48 -0.82
C GLN A 10 5.22 -4.83 -0.61
N LEU A 11 6.55 -4.90 -0.72
CA LEU A 11 7.31 -6.13 -0.50
C LEU A 11 7.23 -6.60 0.97
N ASN A 12 7.36 -5.69 1.92
CA ASN A 12 7.25 -5.99 3.35
C ASN A 12 5.84 -6.52 3.71
N ASP A 13 4.79 -5.87 3.18
CA ASP A 13 3.41 -6.30 3.37
C ASP A 13 3.15 -7.65 2.69
N TRP A 14 3.64 -7.86 1.47
CA TRP A 14 3.57 -9.14 0.77
C TRP A 14 4.21 -10.26 1.57
N ASN A 15 5.43 -10.03 2.08
CA ASN A 15 6.14 -11.02 2.91
C ASN A 15 5.41 -11.35 4.21
N ARG A 16 4.71 -10.37 4.79
CA ARG A 16 3.86 -10.59 5.97
C ARG A 16 2.66 -11.47 5.64
N VAL A 17 1.96 -11.20 4.53
CA VAL A 17 0.84 -12.04 4.07
C VAL A 17 1.33 -13.45 3.79
N ARG A 18 2.46 -13.58 3.08
CA ARG A 18 3.13 -14.86 2.79
C ARG A 18 3.35 -15.70 4.05
N GLN A 19 3.86 -15.08 5.12
CA GLN A 19 4.08 -15.75 6.40
C GLN A 19 2.77 -16.16 7.08
N GLN A 20 1.72 -15.34 6.97
CA GLN A 20 0.41 -15.61 7.58
C GLN A 20 -0.34 -16.75 6.89
N CYS A 21 -0.22 -16.89 5.57
CA CYS A 21 -0.87 -17.95 4.79
C CYS A 21 0.03 -19.18 4.56
N GLU A 22 1.17 -19.28 5.25
CA GLU A 22 2.15 -20.37 5.13
C GLU A 22 2.57 -20.65 3.67
N CYS A 23 2.75 -19.58 2.89
CA CYS A 23 3.16 -19.68 1.49
C CYS A 23 4.69 -19.75 1.36
N ASP A 24 5.20 -20.85 0.82
CA ASP A 24 6.65 -21.06 0.68
C ASP A 24 7.29 -20.28 -0.49
N GLN A 25 6.49 -19.66 -1.35
CA GLN A 25 6.99 -19.00 -2.56
C GLN A 25 7.63 -17.65 -2.25
N GLU A 26 8.96 -17.57 -2.39
CA GLU A 26 9.71 -16.33 -2.25
C GLU A 26 9.63 -15.48 -3.51
N VAL A 27 9.65 -14.16 -3.35
CA VAL A 27 9.74 -13.25 -4.48
C VAL A 27 11.20 -13.16 -4.91
N ASN A 28 11.47 -13.50 -6.16
CA ASN A 28 12.77 -13.39 -6.81
C ASN A 28 12.57 -13.37 -8.33
N TRP A 29 13.63 -13.42 -9.13
CA TRP A 29 13.49 -13.44 -10.59
C TRP A 29 12.71 -14.67 -11.14
N GLN A 30 12.77 -15.83 -10.47
CA GLN A 30 12.05 -17.04 -10.88
C GLN A 30 10.55 -16.91 -10.63
N PHE A 31 10.15 -16.15 -9.61
CA PHE A 31 8.74 -15.86 -9.31
C PHE A 31 7.99 -15.28 -10.52
N TRP A 32 8.70 -14.54 -11.37
CA TRP A 32 8.18 -13.91 -12.60
C TRP A 32 8.36 -14.74 -13.87
N SER A 33 8.92 -15.94 -13.75
CA SER A 33 9.17 -16.86 -14.85
C SER A 33 8.05 -17.89 -14.94
N ASP A 34 7.92 -18.51 -16.11
CA ASP A 34 6.94 -19.58 -16.33
C ASP A 34 7.31 -20.84 -15.57
N GLY A 35 6.29 -21.47 -14.98
CA GLY A 35 6.40 -22.83 -14.47
C GLY A 35 6.40 -23.87 -15.60
N PRO A 36 6.57 -25.16 -15.26
CA PRO A 36 6.62 -26.26 -16.24
C PRO A 36 5.39 -26.37 -17.14
N ASP A 37 4.25 -25.85 -16.69
CA ASP A 37 2.95 -25.92 -17.36
C ASP A 37 2.63 -24.66 -18.19
N GLY A 38 3.59 -23.72 -18.31
CA GLY A 38 3.41 -22.45 -19.02
C GLY A 38 2.62 -21.39 -18.24
N VAL A 39 2.34 -21.63 -16.96
CA VAL A 39 1.74 -20.63 -16.04
C VAL A 39 2.83 -20.14 -15.11
N SER A 40 2.93 -18.82 -14.95
CA SER A 40 3.93 -18.20 -14.09
C SER A 40 3.75 -18.60 -12.62
N ILE A 41 4.87 -18.66 -11.88
CA ILE A 41 4.86 -18.98 -10.44
C ILE A 41 4.03 -17.95 -9.66
N CYS A 42 4.15 -16.68 -10.03
CA CYS A 42 3.35 -15.60 -9.45
C CYS A 42 1.85 -15.83 -9.62
N GLU A 43 1.37 -16.11 -10.83
CA GLU A 43 -0.07 -16.32 -11.09
C GLU A 43 -0.61 -17.51 -10.31
N ARG A 44 0.16 -18.59 -10.23
CA ARG A 44 -0.19 -19.76 -9.41
C ARG A 44 -0.29 -19.40 -7.93
N THR A 45 0.66 -18.61 -7.43
CA THR A 45 0.70 -18.18 -6.03
C THR A 45 -0.54 -17.36 -5.68
N ILE A 46 -0.89 -16.35 -6.49
CA ILE A 46 -2.08 -15.51 -6.23
C ILE A 46 -3.40 -16.26 -6.40
N GLN A 47 -3.44 -17.30 -7.23
CA GLN A 47 -4.64 -18.15 -7.38
C GLN A 47 -4.84 -19.09 -6.18
N GLN A 48 -3.74 -19.58 -5.60
CA GLN A 48 -3.78 -20.48 -4.45
C GLN A 48 -4.02 -19.74 -3.14
N HIS A 49 -3.58 -18.49 -3.05
CA HIS A 49 -3.63 -17.67 -1.85
C HIS A 49 -4.41 -16.36 -2.11
N PRO A 50 -5.76 -16.37 -2.01
CA PRO A 50 -6.58 -15.17 -2.21
C PRO A 50 -6.28 -14.05 -1.20
N GLU A 51 -5.62 -14.36 -0.09
CA GLU A 51 -5.25 -13.42 0.98
C GLU A 51 -4.42 -12.24 0.44
N PHE A 52 -3.57 -12.47 -0.57
CA PHE A 52 -2.80 -11.39 -1.22
C PHE A 52 -3.74 -10.38 -1.90
N LEU A 53 -4.74 -10.87 -2.62
CA LEU A 53 -5.71 -10.02 -3.32
C LEU A 53 -6.62 -9.32 -2.31
N GLU A 54 -7.10 -10.02 -1.29
CA GLU A 54 -7.94 -9.44 -0.24
C GLU A 54 -7.21 -8.33 0.50
N ARG A 55 -5.94 -8.54 0.87
CA ARG A 55 -5.11 -7.52 1.52
C ARG A 55 -4.97 -6.26 0.66
N PHE A 56 -4.57 -6.43 -0.60
CA PHE A 56 -4.38 -5.32 -1.52
C PHE A 56 -5.70 -4.61 -1.88
N ALA A 57 -6.78 -5.37 -2.08
CA ALA A 57 -8.12 -4.84 -2.33
C ALA A 57 -8.63 -4.02 -1.14
N GLY A 58 -8.39 -4.47 0.09
CA GLY A 58 -8.73 -3.72 1.30
C GLY A 58 -8.05 -2.36 1.31
N ILE A 59 -6.73 -2.33 1.09
CA ILE A 59 -5.94 -1.09 1.01
C ILE A 59 -6.50 -0.14 -0.05
N LEU A 60 -6.69 -0.63 -1.29
CA LEU A 60 -7.20 0.15 -2.41
C LEU A 60 -8.60 0.71 -2.15
N ARG A 61 -9.53 -0.13 -1.68
CA ARG A 61 -10.92 0.25 -1.45
C ARG A 61 -11.05 1.23 -0.30
N THR A 62 -10.35 1.03 0.80
CA THR A 62 -10.32 1.99 1.91
C THR A 62 -9.81 3.35 1.45
N ALA A 63 -8.73 3.40 0.66
CA ALA A 63 -8.24 4.63 0.08
C ALA A 63 -9.26 5.27 -0.88
N PHE A 64 -9.93 4.47 -1.71
CA PHE A 64 -10.98 4.92 -2.63
C PHE A 64 -12.16 5.57 -1.92
N LEU A 65 -12.58 5.03 -0.77
CA LEU A 65 -13.67 5.62 0.00
C LEU A 65 -13.32 7.02 0.50
N TYR A 66 -12.07 7.25 0.93
CA TYR A 66 -11.62 8.56 1.37
C TYR A 66 -11.29 9.52 0.22
N SER A 67 -10.69 9.04 -0.87
CA SER A 67 -10.35 9.86 -2.03
C SER A 67 -10.71 9.14 -3.33
N PRO A 68 -11.47 9.77 -4.24
CA PRO A 68 -11.79 9.18 -5.54
C PRO A 68 -10.60 9.18 -6.50
N GLN A 69 -9.45 9.71 -6.09
CA GLN A 69 -8.22 9.69 -6.88
C GLN A 69 -7.04 9.29 -6.00
N VAL A 70 -6.25 8.35 -6.49
CA VAL A 70 -4.99 7.97 -5.89
C VAL A 70 -3.87 8.25 -6.88
N LEU A 71 -2.82 8.88 -6.35
CA LEU A 71 -1.59 9.13 -7.07
C LEU A 71 -0.58 8.05 -6.68
N VAL A 72 0.05 7.45 -7.69
CA VAL A 72 1.23 6.59 -7.58
C VAL A 72 2.37 7.16 -8.40
N THR A 73 3.62 6.91 -8.00
CA THR A 73 4.81 7.25 -8.79
C THR A 73 5.14 6.16 -9.80
N ASP A 74 6.02 6.47 -10.76
CA ASP A 74 6.55 5.48 -11.69
C ASP A 74 7.29 4.32 -10.98
N ALA A 75 8.01 4.62 -9.90
CA ALA A 75 8.70 3.59 -9.09
C ALA A 75 7.71 2.67 -8.36
N GLU A 76 6.68 3.24 -7.73
CA GLU A 76 5.64 2.48 -7.02
C GLU A 76 4.86 1.53 -7.95
N LEU A 77 4.73 1.90 -9.23
CA LEU A 77 4.07 1.08 -10.25
C LEU A 77 5.00 0.00 -10.83
N PHE A 78 6.24 0.37 -11.19
CA PHE A 78 7.14 -0.51 -11.94
C PHE A 78 8.04 -1.40 -11.09
N ASP A 79 8.10 -1.16 -9.78
CA ASP A 79 8.80 -2.00 -8.80
C ASP A 79 7.89 -2.48 -7.67
N GLY A 80 6.60 -2.10 -7.72
CA GLY A 80 5.59 -2.52 -6.75
C GLY A 80 5.04 -3.92 -7.01
N ILE A 81 5.31 -4.85 -6.10
CA ILE A 81 4.91 -6.25 -6.28
C ILE A 81 3.41 -6.44 -6.50
N TYR A 82 2.53 -5.72 -5.79
CA TYR A 82 1.09 -5.92 -5.94
C TYR A 82 0.59 -5.43 -7.30
N PHE A 83 1.07 -4.27 -7.76
CA PHE A 83 0.70 -3.75 -9.09
C PHE A 83 1.17 -4.67 -10.21
N LEU A 84 2.33 -5.31 -10.05
CA LEU A 84 2.90 -6.20 -11.05
C LEU A 84 2.32 -7.61 -10.98
N ALA A 85 2.02 -8.13 -9.79
CA ALA A 85 1.38 -9.44 -9.65
C ALA A 85 -0.03 -9.47 -10.25
N PHE A 86 -0.83 -8.42 -9.99
CA PHE A 86 -2.23 -8.36 -10.40
C PHE A 86 -2.45 -7.73 -11.77
N GLY A 87 -1.61 -6.77 -12.17
CA GLY A 87 -1.80 -6.02 -13.41
C GLY A 87 -2.99 -5.06 -13.39
N PRO A 88 -3.13 -4.22 -14.42
CA PRO A 88 -4.12 -3.15 -14.46
C PRO A 88 -5.57 -3.66 -14.42
N ASP A 89 -5.88 -4.75 -15.11
CA ASP A 89 -7.25 -5.24 -15.23
C ASP A 89 -7.82 -5.67 -13.87
N VAL A 90 -7.05 -6.43 -13.09
CA VAL A 90 -7.46 -6.84 -11.73
C VAL A 90 -7.51 -5.63 -10.80
N VAL A 91 -6.53 -4.73 -10.85
CA VAL A 91 -6.51 -3.52 -10.00
C VAL A 91 -7.74 -2.64 -10.27
N LEU A 92 -8.15 -2.49 -11.53
CA LEU A 92 -9.33 -1.71 -11.90
C LEU A 92 -10.63 -2.44 -11.54
N ASP A 93 -10.68 -3.77 -11.70
CA ASP A 93 -11.82 -4.59 -11.31
C ASP A 93 -12.09 -4.54 -9.80
N ILE A 94 -11.05 -4.53 -8.95
CA ILE A 94 -11.19 -4.37 -7.48
C ILE A 94 -12.12 -3.20 -7.14
N LEU A 95 -12.05 -2.12 -7.91
CA LEU A 95 -12.85 -0.90 -7.73
C LEU A 95 -14.11 -0.86 -8.59
N GLY A 96 -14.31 -1.85 -9.46
CA GLY A 96 -15.39 -1.91 -10.45
C GLY A 96 -15.33 -0.79 -11.48
N GLN A 97 -14.13 -0.34 -11.84
CA GLN A 97 -13.94 0.69 -12.85
C GLN A 97 -13.93 0.08 -14.26
N ASN A 98 -14.90 0.48 -15.08
CA ASN A 98 -15.11 -0.08 -16.41
C ASN A 98 -14.68 0.89 -17.54
N GLY A 99 -13.80 1.86 -17.26
CA GLY A 99 -13.23 2.78 -18.26
C GLY A 99 -14.08 3.98 -18.70
N TYR A 100 -15.36 4.07 -18.31
CA TYR A 100 -16.24 5.22 -18.64
C TYR A 100 -16.18 6.37 -17.63
N GLU A 101 -15.60 6.14 -16.45
CA GLU A 101 -15.48 7.13 -15.39
C GLU A 101 -14.10 7.78 -15.38
N LYS A 102 -13.96 8.89 -14.63
CA LYS A 102 -12.65 9.50 -14.42
C LYS A 102 -11.71 8.45 -13.78
N PRO A 103 -10.51 8.23 -14.34
CA PRO A 103 -9.58 7.25 -13.80
C PRO A 103 -9.27 7.50 -12.32
N PHE A 104 -9.42 6.45 -11.51
CA PHE A 104 -9.05 6.48 -10.10
C PHE A 104 -7.53 6.65 -9.93
N LEU A 105 -6.76 5.86 -10.68
CA LEU A 105 -5.31 5.84 -10.59
C LEU A 105 -4.69 6.91 -11.49
N THR A 106 -3.84 7.74 -10.90
CA THR A 106 -2.97 8.67 -11.62
C THR A 106 -1.52 8.29 -11.37
N VAL A 107 -0.76 8.00 -12.43
CA VAL A 107 0.67 7.73 -12.36
C VAL A 107 1.43 9.03 -12.61
N SER A 108 2.27 9.42 -11.66
CA SER A 108 3.14 10.58 -11.73
C SER A 108 4.57 10.17 -12.08
N GLY A 109 5.03 10.53 -13.27
CA GLY A 109 6.30 10.07 -13.82
C GLY A 109 7.31 11.19 -14.04
N ARG A 110 8.60 10.86 -13.92
CA ARG A 110 9.73 11.78 -14.16
C ARG A 110 10.03 12.04 -15.65
N GLN A 111 9.29 11.41 -16.57
CA GLN A 111 9.53 11.50 -18.01
C GLN A 111 8.26 12.03 -18.71
N ARG A 112 8.27 12.10 -20.04
CA ARG A 112 7.11 12.57 -20.81
C ARG A 112 6.05 11.50 -21.03
N THR A 113 6.44 10.23 -20.97
CA THR A 113 5.55 9.09 -21.18
C THR A 113 5.85 8.00 -20.16
N LEU A 114 4.84 7.16 -19.89
CA LEU A 114 4.97 6.05 -18.96
C LEU A 114 5.99 5.00 -19.44
N GLU A 115 6.06 4.76 -20.74
CA GLU A 115 7.07 3.89 -21.37
C GLU A 115 8.51 4.42 -21.20
N GLN A 116 8.72 5.73 -21.37
CA GLN A 116 10.03 6.34 -21.07
C GLN A 116 10.37 6.29 -19.59
N CYS A 117 9.37 6.38 -18.71
CA CYS A 117 9.56 6.16 -17.28
C CYS A 117 10.09 4.75 -16.99
N LEU A 118 9.50 3.70 -17.58
CA LEU A 118 9.99 2.32 -17.43
C LEU A 118 11.45 2.21 -17.88
N LEU A 119 11.75 2.71 -19.07
CA LEU A 119 13.10 2.69 -19.63
C LEU A 119 14.11 3.37 -18.69
N ARG A 120 13.82 4.59 -18.24
CA ARG A 120 14.72 5.37 -17.37
C ARG A 120 14.78 4.85 -15.94
N PHE A 121 13.72 4.19 -15.47
CA PHE A 121 13.70 3.55 -14.16
C PHE A 121 14.65 2.34 -14.13
N THR A 122 14.66 1.54 -15.19
CA THR A 122 15.37 0.24 -15.23
C THR A 122 16.73 0.27 -15.92
N THR A 123 17.02 1.28 -16.76
CA THR A 123 18.25 1.30 -17.57
C THR A 123 19.06 2.60 -17.46
N VAL A 124 20.36 2.49 -17.72
CA VAL A 124 21.28 3.59 -17.99
C VAL A 124 21.49 3.66 -19.51
N PRO A 125 21.43 4.85 -20.13
CA PRO A 125 21.76 4.98 -21.55
C PRO A 125 23.23 4.63 -21.78
N SER A 126 23.56 4.12 -22.97
CA SER A 126 24.96 3.97 -23.37
C SER A 126 25.61 5.36 -23.44
N ASP A 127 26.85 5.52 -22.95
CA ASP A 127 27.55 6.81 -22.73
C ASP A 127 27.76 7.70 -23.98
N ASN A 128 27.15 7.37 -25.13
CA ASN A 128 27.15 8.17 -26.35
C ASN A 128 25.73 8.64 -26.68
N GLN A 129 25.26 9.72 -26.04
CA GLN A 129 24.48 10.81 -26.65
C GLN A 129 23.75 11.66 -25.59
N HIS A 130 24.43 12.69 -25.11
CA HIS A 130 23.79 13.99 -24.96
C HIS A 130 23.68 14.63 -26.35
N GLN A 131 22.75 14.17 -27.19
CA GLN A 131 22.27 14.91 -28.37
C GLN A 131 20.98 14.28 -28.88
N LEU A 132 19.87 14.86 -28.46
CA LEU A 132 18.57 14.68 -29.09
C LEU A 132 18.71 15.06 -30.58
N SER A 133 18.67 14.08 -31.47
CA SER A 133 18.31 14.35 -32.87
C SER A 133 16.82 14.62 -32.91
N ALA A 134 16.48 15.90 -32.81
CA ALA A 134 15.26 16.43 -33.37
C ALA A 134 15.41 16.41 -34.90
N GLU A 135 14.87 15.40 -35.57
CA GLU A 135 14.31 15.52 -36.92
C GLU A 135 13.74 14.17 -37.37
N GLY A 136 12.62 14.24 -38.10
CA GLY A 136 11.78 13.11 -38.43
C GLY A 136 12.51 11.99 -39.16
N GLY A 137 12.38 10.78 -38.61
CA GLY A 137 12.79 9.52 -39.19
C GLY A 137 12.21 8.39 -38.34
N THR A 138 11.80 7.30 -38.98
CA THR A 138 11.30 6.04 -38.39
C THR A 138 11.76 5.79 -36.96
N VAL A 139 10.79 5.50 -36.05
CA VAL A 139 11.00 5.21 -34.62
C VAL A 139 12.09 4.14 -34.46
N THR A 140 13.33 4.58 -34.24
CA THR A 140 14.41 3.70 -33.81
C THR A 140 14.19 3.38 -32.33
N LEU A 141 14.33 2.11 -31.98
CA LEU A 141 14.27 1.66 -30.59
C LEU A 141 15.32 2.43 -29.76
N PRO A 142 14.99 2.85 -28.53
CA PRO A 142 15.90 3.66 -27.72
C PRO A 142 17.15 2.86 -27.30
N ASP A 143 18.32 3.51 -27.30
CA ASP A 143 19.60 2.90 -26.92
C ASP A 143 19.63 2.54 -25.42
N ILE A 144 19.49 1.25 -25.13
CA ILE A 144 19.67 0.67 -23.79
C ILE A 144 21.17 0.38 -23.59
N GLY A 145 21.79 1.04 -22.61
CA GLY A 145 23.21 0.82 -22.29
C GLY A 145 23.44 -0.37 -21.37
N THR A 146 22.79 -0.36 -20.19
CA THR A 146 22.85 -1.44 -19.19
C THR A 146 21.73 -1.25 -18.15
N LEU A 147 21.55 -2.24 -17.26
CA LEU A 147 20.62 -2.14 -16.13
C LEU A 147 21.06 -1.05 -15.15
N ARG A 148 20.11 -0.31 -14.59
CA ARG A 148 20.37 0.80 -13.66
C ARG A 148 20.83 0.27 -12.30
N PRO A 149 21.86 0.86 -11.69
CA PRO A 149 22.22 0.58 -10.30
C PRO A 149 21.09 1.01 -9.36
N LEU A 150 20.40 0.03 -8.80
CA LEU A 150 19.23 0.20 -7.97
C LEU A 150 18.97 -1.08 -7.18
N GLU A 151 18.29 -0.93 -6.04
CA GLU A 151 17.70 -2.04 -5.30
C GLU A 151 16.28 -2.27 -5.84
N TYR A 152 16.10 -3.38 -6.55
CA TYR A 152 14.83 -3.75 -7.20
C TYR A 152 14.04 -4.65 -6.25
N GLN A 153 12.97 -4.10 -5.66
CA GLN A 153 12.13 -4.82 -4.71
C GLN A 153 11.41 -5.99 -5.39
N VAL A 154 10.97 -5.79 -6.64
CA VAL A 154 10.28 -6.83 -7.41
C VAL A 154 11.17 -8.04 -7.71
N LEU A 155 12.49 -7.85 -7.77
CA LEU A 155 13.46 -8.92 -8.02
C LEU A 155 14.15 -9.42 -6.74
N GLN A 156 13.98 -8.71 -5.62
CA GLN A 156 14.79 -8.83 -4.41
C GLN A 156 16.31 -8.81 -4.68
N GLU A 157 16.73 -7.99 -5.66
CA GLU A 157 18.11 -7.94 -6.12
C GLU A 157 18.64 -6.51 -6.05
N THR A 158 19.88 -6.34 -5.58
CA THR A 158 20.58 -5.06 -5.62
C THR A 158 21.62 -5.08 -6.72
N ILE A 159 21.49 -4.19 -7.70
CA ILE A 159 22.51 -3.99 -8.74
C ILE A 159 23.38 -2.81 -8.33
N THR A 160 24.67 -3.05 -8.12
CA THR A 160 25.65 -1.99 -7.85
C THR A 160 26.12 -1.31 -9.14
N SER A 161 26.72 -0.11 -9.00
CA SER A 161 27.32 0.59 -10.15
C SER A 161 28.42 -0.23 -10.83
N GLU A 162 29.17 -1.00 -10.05
CA GLU A 162 30.25 -1.85 -10.58
C GLU A 162 29.69 -3.05 -11.36
N GLU A 163 28.66 -3.72 -10.83
CA GLU A 163 27.99 -4.84 -11.52
C GLU A 163 27.31 -4.38 -12.80
N SER A 164 26.59 -3.26 -12.75
CA SER A 164 25.96 -2.62 -13.92
C SER A 164 26.98 -2.35 -15.04
N GLN A 165 28.17 -1.84 -14.69
CA GLN A 165 29.25 -1.60 -15.66
C GLN A 165 29.85 -2.89 -16.21
N ARG A 166 30.07 -3.90 -15.36
CA ARG A 166 30.58 -5.21 -15.79
C ARG A 166 29.61 -5.93 -16.72
N PHE A 167 28.30 -5.68 -16.59
CA PHE A 167 27.24 -6.28 -17.40
C PHE A 167 27.10 -5.66 -18.81
N VAL A 168 27.67 -4.48 -19.08
CA VAL A 168 27.54 -3.77 -20.38
C VAL A 168 27.84 -4.66 -21.61
N PRO A 169 28.92 -5.47 -21.66
CA PRO A 169 29.19 -6.33 -22.82
C PRO A 169 28.11 -7.39 -23.04
N GLN A 170 27.58 -7.95 -21.95
CA GLN A 170 26.51 -8.96 -21.98
C GLN A 170 25.18 -8.33 -22.41
N THR A 171 24.85 -7.14 -21.92
CA THR A 171 23.69 -6.36 -22.40
C THR A 171 23.71 -6.22 -23.92
N ARG A 172 24.85 -5.84 -24.49
CA ARG A 172 24.98 -5.68 -25.94
C ARG A 172 24.80 -7.00 -26.69
N ALA A 173 25.35 -8.10 -26.16
CA ALA A 173 25.19 -9.42 -26.77
C ALA A 173 23.70 -9.84 -26.80
N VAL A 174 23.01 -9.75 -25.66
CA VAL A 174 21.60 -10.10 -25.52
C VAL A 174 20.70 -9.24 -26.42
N LEU A 175 20.90 -7.92 -26.44
CA LEU A 175 20.09 -7.04 -27.29
C LEU A 175 20.37 -7.23 -28.79
N ASN A 176 21.59 -7.63 -29.17
CA ASN A 176 21.94 -7.92 -30.55
C ASN A 176 21.35 -9.24 -31.04
N GLU A 177 21.31 -10.27 -30.18
CA GLU A 177 20.68 -11.56 -30.48
C GLU A 177 19.19 -11.39 -30.84
N HIS A 178 18.53 -10.44 -30.16
CA HIS A 178 17.12 -10.12 -30.35
C HIS A 178 16.89 -8.82 -31.13
N ALA A 179 17.85 -8.39 -31.96
CA ALA A 179 17.76 -7.12 -32.68
C ALA A 179 16.64 -7.12 -33.75
N GLU A 180 16.42 -8.25 -34.41
CA GLU A 180 15.38 -8.43 -35.43
C GLU A 180 14.00 -8.71 -34.83
N ASP A 181 13.95 -9.03 -33.54
CA ASP A 181 12.70 -9.25 -32.83
C ASP A 181 11.98 -7.91 -32.60
N HIS A 182 10.70 -7.86 -32.97
CA HIS A 182 9.83 -6.69 -32.79
C HIS A 182 9.38 -6.54 -31.33
N TRP A 183 10.32 -6.71 -30.39
CA TRP A 183 10.09 -6.67 -28.96
C TRP A 183 9.83 -5.26 -28.46
N SER A 184 8.87 -5.15 -27.55
CA SER A 184 8.63 -3.94 -26.79
C SER A 184 9.79 -3.62 -25.84
N ILE A 185 9.82 -2.38 -25.35
CA ILE A 185 10.80 -1.95 -24.35
C ILE A 185 10.72 -2.82 -23.09
N ALA A 186 9.52 -3.20 -22.65
CA ALA A 186 9.31 -4.06 -21.49
C ALA A 186 9.93 -5.46 -21.69
N GLN A 187 9.77 -6.05 -22.87
CA GLN A 187 10.35 -7.37 -23.21
C GLN A 187 11.89 -7.33 -23.21
N ARG A 188 12.47 -6.29 -23.82
CA ARG A 188 13.93 -6.09 -23.82
C ARG A 188 14.48 -5.95 -22.40
N ILE A 189 13.83 -5.16 -21.55
CA ILE A 189 14.24 -4.97 -20.16
C ILE A 189 14.13 -6.27 -19.36
N ALA A 190 13.02 -7.01 -19.50
CA ALA A 190 12.84 -8.29 -18.80
C ALA A 190 13.87 -9.34 -19.21
N CYS A 191 14.23 -9.39 -20.49
CA CYS A 191 15.31 -10.24 -21.01
C CYS A 191 16.68 -9.85 -20.42
N LEU A 192 16.95 -8.55 -20.26
CA LEU A 192 18.17 -8.10 -19.59
C LEU A 192 18.22 -8.50 -18.12
N TYR A 193 17.11 -8.43 -17.41
CA TYR A 193 17.05 -8.91 -16.02
C TYR A 193 17.30 -10.40 -15.91
N SER A 194 16.66 -11.23 -16.74
CA SER A 194 16.90 -12.67 -16.71
C SER A 194 18.36 -13.02 -17.02
N ALA A 195 18.95 -12.37 -18.03
CA ALA A 195 20.36 -12.54 -18.37
C ALA A 195 21.31 -12.11 -17.24
N TYR A 196 20.98 -11.01 -16.53
CA TYR A 196 21.75 -10.56 -15.37
C TYR A 196 21.71 -11.59 -14.24
N CYS A 197 20.51 -12.03 -13.84
CA CYS A 197 20.32 -12.97 -12.74
C CYS A 197 20.93 -14.35 -13.01
N GLN A 198 20.91 -14.81 -14.26
CA GLN A 198 21.41 -16.15 -14.63
C GLN A 198 22.89 -16.15 -15.03
N GLN A 199 23.53 -14.98 -15.13
CA GLN A 199 24.91 -14.82 -15.60
C GLN A 199 25.17 -15.48 -16.98
N GLY A 200 24.16 -15.54 -17.85
CA GLY A 200 24.27 -16.15 -19.18
C GLY A 200 22.99 -16.03 -20.03
N PRO A 201 23.08 -16.25 -21.35
CA PRO A 201 21.90 -16.30 -22.23
C PRO A 201 21.10 -17.59 -21.91
N SER A 202 19.80 -17.45 -21.69
CA SER A 202 18.91 -18.54 -21.33
C SER A 202 17.52 -18.25 -21.85
N ASP A 203 16.78 -19.31 -22.20
CA ASP A 203 15.42 -19.24 -22.72
C ASP A 203 14.40 -18.78 -21.65
N ALA A 204 14.76 -18.89 -20.36
CA ALA A 204 13.91 -18.47 -19.25
C ALA A 204 13.94 -16.94 -19.09
N THR A 205 12.87 -16.29 -19.52
CA THR A 205 12.66 -14.84 -19.42
C THR A 205 11.66 -14.52 -18.30
N CYS A 206 11.79 -13.34 -17.69
CA CYS A 206 10.78 -12.80 -16.78
C CYS A 206 9.51 -12.37 -17.57
N GLN A 207 8.86 -13.32 -18.24
CA GLN A 207 7.81 -13.07 -19.24
C GLN A 207 6.62 -12.35 -18.62
N LEU A 208 6.18 -12.80 -17.43
CA LEU A 208 5.07 -12.15 -16.74
C LEU A 208 5.41 -10.70 -16.40
N LEU A 209 6.64 -10.42 -15.97
CA LEU A 209 7.06 -9.06 -15.64
C LEU A 209 7.05 -8.15 -16.88
N ALA A 210 7.55 -8.65 -18.03
CA ALA A 210 7.47 -7.95 -19.31
C ALA A 210 6.02 -7.64 -19.70
N GLN A 211 5.16 -8.64 -19.59
CA GLN A 211 3.73 -8.52 -19.88
C GLN A 211 3.09 -7.46 -18.99
N ARG A 212 3.31 -7.52 -17.68
CA ARG A 212 2.69 -6.60 -16.70
C ARG A 212 3.12 -5.16 -16.89
N TRP A 213 4.40 -4.92 -17.16
CA TRP A 213 4.87 -3.58 -17.54
C TRP A 213 4.19 -3.07 -18.81
N GLN A 214 4.08 -3.92 -19.84
CA GLN A 214 3.42 -3.55 -21.09
C GLN A 214 1.92 -3.28 -20.89
N GLU A 215 1.23 -4.10 -20.11
CA GLU A 215 -0.19 -3.92 -19.79
C GLU A 215 -0.45 -2.57 -19.10
N TRP A 216 0.40 -2.16 -18.15
CA TRP A 216 0.26 -0.84 -17.51
C TRP A 216 0.47 0.32 -18.49
N ILE A 217 1.45 0.21 -19.39
CA ILE A 217 1.66 1.18 -20.47
C ILE A 217 0.45 1.23 -21.40
N ASP A 218 -0.11 0.08 -21.76
CA ASP A 218 -1.26 0.01 -22.65
C ASP A 218 -2.55 0.49 -21.97
N ALA A 219 -2.70 0.28 -20.65
CA ALA A 219 -3.80 0.82 -19.87
C ALA A 219 -3.78 2.36 -19.84
N GLU A 220 -2.59 2.97 -19.80
CA GLU A 220 -2.41 4.42 -19.95
C GLU A 220 -2.82 4.89 -21.35
N ARG A 221 -2.32 4.23 -22.40
CA ARG A 221 -2.66 4.54 -23.80
C ARG A 221 -4.16 4.41 -24.09
N LYS A 222 -4.83 3.45 -23.44
CA LYS A 222 -6.28 3.23 -23.50
C LYS A 222 -7.09 4.22 -22.66
N GLY A 223 -6.43 5.05 -21.84
CA GLY A 223 -7.08 6.02 -20.95
C GLY A 223 -7.74 5.41 -19.70
N LEU A 224 -7.45 4.13 -19.39
CA LEU A 224 -7.94 3.44 -18.19
C LEU A 224 -7.29 3.99 -16.92
N ILE A 225 -6.04 4.43 -17.04
CA ILE A 225 -5.32 5.18 -16.02
C ILE A 225 -4.87 6.53 -16.57
N ARG A 226 -4.60 7.48 -15.68
CA ARG A 226 -4.09 8.80 -16.07
C ARG A 226 -2.59 8.88 -15.85
N TYR A 227 -1.84 9.35 -16.83
CA TYR A 227 -0.44 9.73 -16.64
C TYR A 227 -0.29 11.24 -16.46
N LYS A 228 0.62 11.66 -15.59
CA LYS A 228 1.03 13.06 -15.41
C LYS A 228 2.57 13.15 -15.30
N PRO A 229 3.24 13.87 -16.21
CA PRO A 229 4.64 14.22 -16.02
C PRO A 229 4.81 15.11 -14.78
N GLN A 230 5.81 14.83 -13.95
CA GLN A 230 6.14 15.62 -12.76
C GLN A 230 6.49 17.08 -13.15
N ASP A 231 7.22 17.27 -14.24
CA ASP A 231 7.59 18.60 -14.77
C ASP A 231 6.40 19.41 -15.31
N SER A 232 5.26 18.77 -15.58
CA SER A 232 4.05 19.48 -16.03
C SER A 232 3.21 20.03 -14.88
N GLN A 233 3.40 19.54 -13.65
CA GLN A 233 2.70 20.04 -12.47
C GLN A 233 3.25 21.38 -11.99
N THR A 234 4.49 21.69 -12.37
CA THR A 234 5.21 22.93 -12.03
C THR A 234 4.86 24.12 -12.91
N GLU A 235 4.17 23.92 -14.03
CA GLU A 235 3.75 25.02 -14.92
C GLU A 235 2.41 25.65 -14.50
N SER A 236 1.57 24.96 -13.74
CA SER A 236 0.26 25.49 -13.31
C SER A 236 0.34 26.17 -11.94
N ASN A 237 0.54 27.49 -11.96
CA ASN A 237 0.04 28.52 -11.02
C ASN A 237 1.04 29.58 -10.53
N ALA A 238 2.33 29.54 -10.89
CA ALA A 238 3.25 30.64 -10.53
C ALA A 238 4.44 30.89 -11.48
N GLY A 239 4.63 30.11 -12.55
CA GLY A 239 5.81 30.27 -13.42
C GLY A 239 7.15 29.94 -12.75
N ILE A 240 7.12 29.31 -11.57
CA ILE A 240 8.31 28.85 -10.85
C ILE A 240 8.24 27.32 -10.83
N SER A 241 9.19 26.68 -11.52
CA SER A 241 9.37 25.24 -11.42
C SER A 241 9.86 24.89 -10.01
N ARG A 242 8.93 24.42 -9.17
CA ARG A 242 9.22 23.85 -7.84
C ARG A 242 9.98 22.55 -8.02
N SER A 243 11.23 22.50 -7.57
CA SER A 243 12.01 21.27 -7.56
C SER A 243 11.58 20.37 -6.38
N PHE A 244 11.84 19.06 -6.46
CA PHE A 244 11.66 18.18 -5.30
C PHE A 244 12.47 18.66 -4.09
N ASN A 245 13.64 19.27 -4.31
CA ASN A 245 14.49 19.81 -3.25
C ASN A 245 13.77 20.93 -2.47
N ASP A 246 12.95 21.74 -3.14
CA ASP A 246 12.17 22.81 -2.51
C ASP A 246 11.04 22.27 -1.63
N ALA A 247 10.55 21.05 -1.91
CA ALA A 247 9.60 20.34 -1.05
C ALA A 247 10.30 19.56 0.08
N PHE A 248 11.49 19.03 -0.17
CA PHE A 248 12.27 18.22 0.76
C PHE A 248 12.84 19.03 1.93
N LEU A 249 13.45 20.18 1.66
CA LEU A 249 14.19 20.94 2.67
C LEU A 249 13.35 21.40 3.88
N PRO A 250 12.11 21.90 3.70
CA PRO A 250 11.26 22.28 4.84
C PRO A 250 10.93 21.09 5.75
N VAL A 251 10.57 19.94 5.15
CA VAL A 251 10.21 18.73 5.90
C VAL A 251 11.41 18.17 6.65
N VAL A 252 12.58 18.13 6.02
CA VAL A 252 13.83 17.72 6.66
C VAL A 252 14.14 18.60 7.86
N THR A 253 14.05 19.92 7.71
CA THR A 253 14.42 20.86 8.78
C THR A 253 13.51 20.68 9.99
N GLU A 254 12.19 20.55 9.77
CA GLU A 254 11.21 20.27 10.81
C GLU A 254 11.52 18.97 11.59
N ASN A 255 11.91 17.91 10.89
CA ASN A 255 12.05 16.58 11.48
C ASN A 255 13.48 16.25 11.98
N ALA A 256 14.51 16.85 11.39
CA ALA A 256 15.90 16.63 11.77
C ALA A 256 16.18 17.16 13.19
N ASP A 257 15.62 18.31 13.56
CA ASP A 257 15.80 18.89 14.90
C ASP A 257 15.18 18.02 16.00
N CYS A 258 14.00 17.45 15.74
CA CYS A 258 13.38 16.46 16.63
C CYS A 258 14.30 15.26 16.85
N LEU A 259 14.88 14.72 15.78
CA LEU A 259 15.76 13.56 15.88
C LEU A 259 17.10 13.88 16.56
N ARG A 260 17.67 15.08 16.33
CA ARG A 260 18.88 15.55 17.03
C ARG A 260 18.63 15.71 18.53
N SER A 261 17.49 16.29 18.91
CA SER A 261 17.08 16.44 20.30
C SER A 261 16.96 15.07 20.99
N TRP A 262 16.29 14.12 20.32
CA TRP A 262 16.18 12.75 20.78
C TRP A 262 17.55 12.07 20.97
N CYS A 263 18.42 12.12 19.95
CA CYS A 263 19.74 11.49 19.99
C CYS A 263 20.58 12.02 21.17
N SER A 264 20.49 13.32 21.45
CA SER A 264 21.19 13.95 22.57
C SER A 264 20.75 13.37 23.93
N ALA A 265 19.46 13.08 24.08
CA ALA A 265 18.86 12.50 25.29
C ALA A 265 19.01 10.96 25.39
N SER A 266 19.46 10.28 24.33
CA SER A 266 19.58 8.82 24.32
C SER A 266 20.69 8.30 25.24
N GLN A 267 20.60 7.02 25.62
CA GLN A 267 21.61 6.33 26.44
C GLN A 267 22.81 5.79 25.64
N ALA A 268 22.85 6.01 24.32
CA ALA A 268 23.96 5.61 23.47
C ALA A 268 25.27 6.29 23.91
N ASN A 269 26.40 5.70 23.57
CA ASN A 269 27.69 6.31 23.90
C ASN A 269 27.95 7.56 23.02
N GLU A 270 28.81 8.48 23.47
CA GLU A 270 29.02 9.74 22.75
C GLU A 270 29.68 9.57 21.37
N ALA A 271 30.43 8.48 21.16
CA ALA A 271 31.00 8.16 19.86
C ALA A 271 29.89 7.80 18.86
N GLU A 272 28.96 6.93 19.23
CA GLU A 272 27.77 6.56 18.45
C GLU A 272 26.91 7.77 18.17
N LYS A 273 26.60 8.59 19.19
CA LYS A 273 25.80 9.82 18.99
C LYS A 273 26.47 10.78 18.01
N THR A 274 27.80 10.89 18.04
CA THR A 274 28.54 11.74 17.11
C THR A 274 28.43 11.22 15.67
N VAL A 275 28.68 9.93 15.46
CA VAL A 275 28.48 9.30 14.14
C VAL A 275 27.04 9.44 13.67
N PHE A 276 26.06 9.24 14.56
CA PHE A 276 24.64 9.36 14.26
C PHE A 276 24.26 10.76 13.78
N ARG A 277 24.70 11.80 14.49
CA ARG A 277 24.49 13.20 14.09
C ARG A 277 25.18 13.53 12.76
N ASP A 278 26.41 13.07 12.55
CA ASP A 278 27.15 13.30 11.32
C ASP A 278 26.45 12.67 10.11
N VAL A 279 25.93 11.45 10.26
CA VAL A 279 25.17 10.78 9.20
C VAL A 279 23.85 11.51 8.97
N LEU A 280 23.10 11.86 10.03
CA LEU A 280 21.86 12.63 9.95
C LEU A 280 22.04 13.94 9.17
N ASP A 281 23.10 14.69 9.45
CA ASP A 281 23.42 15.93 8.72
C ASP A 281 23.71 15.66 7.24
N ARG A 282 24.45 14.59 6.92
CA ARG A 282 24.72 14.22 5.52
C ARG A 282 23.45 13.85 4.76
N ILE A 283 22.60 13.00 5.33
CA ILE A 283 21.37 12.55 4.66
C ILE A 283 20.31 13.65 4.59
N SER A 284 20.34 14.63 5.51
CA SER A 284 19.48 15.82 5.47
C SER A 284 19.71 16.67 4.21
N HIS A 285 20.89 16.58 3.60
CA HIS A 285 21.24 17.29 2.35
C HIS A 285 21.18 16.39 1.11
N GLU A 286 20.71 15.14 1.24
CA GLU A 286 20.64 14.18 0.13
C GLU A 286 19.19 13.83 -0.21
N PRO A 287 18.58 14.46 -1.23
CA PRO A 287 17.19 14.21 -1.62
C PRO A 287 17.00 12.88 -2.37
N ARG A 288 18.08 12.20 -2.77
CA ARG A 288 18.00 10.89 -3.45
C ARG A 288 18.02 9.77 -2.42
N ARG A 289 16.88 9.10 -2.26
CA ARG A 289 16.70 7.98 -1.32
C ARG A 289 17.77 6.91 -1.42
N SER A 290 18.07 6.41 -2.63
CA SER A 290 19.08 5.36 -2.81
C SER A 290 20.47 5.77 -2.32
N LYS A 291 20.85 7.03 -2.51
CA LYS A 291 22.15 7.54 -2.05
C LYS A 291 22.14 7.81 -0.54
N ALA A 292 21.04 8.29 0.02
CA ALA A 292 20.90 8.44 1.47
C ALA A 292 21.00 7.09 2.17
N PHE A 293 20.32 6.06 1.66
CA PHE A 293 20.42 4.70 2.20
C PHE A 293 21.82 4.13 2.09
N ALA A 294 22.52 4.36 0.97
CA ALA A 294 23.92 3.97 0.83
C ALA A 294 24.81 4.65 1.88
N LEU A 295 24.61 5.95 2.14
CA LEU A 295 25.35 6.68 3.18
C LEU A 295 25.09 6.12 4.59
N ILE A 296 23.86 5.71 4.89
CA ILE A 296 23.50 5.10 6.17
C ILE A 296 24.16 3.72 6.31
N ARG A 297 24.04 2.86 5.29
CA ARG A 297 24.60 1.50 5.28
C ARG A 297 26.14 1.50 5.37
N GLN A 298 26.80 2.52 4.84
CA GLN A 298 28.26 2.70 4.92
C GLN A 298 28.75 3.30 6.24
N SER A 299 27.84 3.69 7.14
CA SER A 299 28.22 4.29 8.43
C SER A 299 28.75 3.25 9.42
N ALA A 300 29.48 3.73 10.43
CA ALA A 300 29.97 2.89 11.53
C ALA A 300 28.90 2.61 12.61
N LEU A 301 27.64 2.96 12.36
CA LEU A 301 26.54 2.72 13.30
C LEU A 301 26.18 1.23 13.33
N PRO A 302 25.69 0.73 14.48
CA PRO A 302 25.17 -0.63 14.57
C PRO A 302 24.01 -0.83 13.60
N VAL A 303 23.92 -2.04 13.05
CA VAL A 303 22.79 -2.45 12.21
C VAL A 303 21.59 -2.69 13.13
N GLY A 304 20.58 -1.86 13.00
CA GLY A 304 19.32 -1.99 13.74
C GLY A 304 18.45 -3.11 13.20
N ARG A 305 17.48 -3.57 13.99
CA ARG A 305 16.46 -4.51 13.52
C ARG A 305 15.35 -3.75 12.81
N ALA A 306 14.92 -4.20 11.64
CA ALA A 306 13.74 -3.68 10.95
C ALA A 306 12.45 -4.23 11.60
N ASP A 307 12.10 -3.70 12.77
CA ASP A 307 10.85 -4.01 13.48
C ASP A 307 10.09 -2.71 13.77
N CYS A 308 8.83 -2.65 13.34
CA CYS A 308 7.97 -1.49 13.55
C CYS A 308 7.72 -1.22 15.05
N ASN A 309 7.82 -2.23 15.92
CA ASN A 309 7.59 -2.14 17.36
C ASN A 309 8.84 -1.81 18.18
N ARG A 310 9.99 -1.67 17.53
CA ARG A 310 11.22 -1.33 18.24
C ARG A 310 11.18 0.09 18.79
N THR A 311 11.88 0.29 19.89
CA THR A 311 12.25 1.63 20.37
C THR A 311 13.36 2.18 19.48
N MET A 312 13.36 3.49 19.26
CA MET A 312 14.45 4.14 18.53
C MET A 312 15.79 3.93 19.27
N GLU A 313 16.84 3.69 18.51
CA GLU A 313 18.22 3.54 18.98
C GLU A 313 19.18 4.34 18.07
N CYS A 314 20.40 4.62 18.53
CA CYS A 314 21.40 5.27 17.67
C CYS A 314 21.98 4.25 16.68
N ASP A 315 21.17 3.80 15.74
CA ASP A 315 21.45 2.74 14.79
C ASP A 315 21.12 3.15 13.34
N GLN A 316 21.53 2.31 12.39
CA GLN A 316 21.24 2.53 10.97
C GLN A 316 19.73 2.53 10.69
N GLN A 317 18.96 1.67 11.35
CA GLN A 317 17.53 1.54 11.08
C GLN A 317 16.75 2.80 11.46
N THR A 318 17.14 3.50 12.53
CA THR A 318 16.45 4.73 12.97
C THR A 318 16.62 5.85 11.96
N LEU A 319 17.79 5.93 11.32
CA LEU A 319 18.03 6.87 10.23
C LEU A 319 17.26 6.48 8.96
N ILE A 320 17.08 5.18 8.68
CA ILE A 320 16.25 4.70 7.57
C ILE A 320 14.78 5.06 7.81
N ASP A 321 14.24 4.72 8.97
CA ASP A 321 12.84 4.99 9.36
C ASP A 321 12.53 6.49 9.28
N TRP A 322 13.45 7.33 9.80
CA TRP A 322 13.38 8.79 9.69
C TRP A 322 13.40 9.26 8.24
N TYR A 323 14.37 8.80 7.44
CA TYR A 323 14.53 9.25 6.07
C TYR A 323 13.34 8.84 5.20
N GLN A 324 12.84 7.61 5.34
CA GLN A 324 11.66 7.12 4.64
C GLN A 324 10.45 8.01 4.91
N PHE A 325 10.21 8.34 6.19
CA PHE A 325 9.11 9.21 6.58
C PHE A 325 9.21 10.59 5.92
N VAL A 326 10.37 11.25 6.07
CA VAL A 326 10.63 12.58 5.51
C VAL A 326 10.52 12.57 3.99
N TYR A 327 11.07 11.56 3.33
CA TYR A 327 11.02 11.40 1.87
C TYR A 327 9.59 11.27 1.35
N ARG A 328 8.77 10.39 1.95
CA ARG A 328 7.38 10.17 1.54
C ARG A 328 6.52 11.40 1.75
N LEU A 329 6.70 12.09 2.88
CA LEU A 329 5.97 13.33 3.16
C LEU A 329 6.36 14.43 2.16
N SER A 330 7.66 14.58 1.88
CA SER A 330 8.16 15.53 0.88
C SER A 330 7.68 15.22 -0.53
N MET A 331 7.58 13.94 -0.90
CA MET A 331 7.06 13.50 -2.20
C MET A 331 5.58 13.82 -2.33
N ALA A 332 4.80 13.58 -1.27
CA ALA A 332 3.39 13.95 -1.25
C ALA A 332 3.20 15.46 -1.43
N ASP A 333 3.99 16.30 -0.74
CA ASP A 333 3.98 17.75 -0.88
C ASP A 333 4.43 18.24 -2.27
N TYR A 334 5.44 17.58 -2.84
CA TYR A 334 5.97 17.88 -4.18
C TYR A 334 4.92 17.64 -5.25
N LEU A 335 4.14 16.58 -5.10
CA LEU A 335 3.08 16.16 -6.02
C LEU A 335 1.70 16.75 -5.68
N ASP A 336 1.66 17.74 -4.77
CA ASP A 336 0.45 18.43 -4.30
C ASP A 336 -0.67 17.47 -3.87
N CYS A 337 -0.31 16.48 -3.04
CA CYS A 337 -1.26 15.49 -2.54
C CYS A 337 -1.05 15.17 -1.05
N CYS A 338 -2.09 14.65 -0.39
CA CYS A 338 -1.97 14.16 0.97
C CYS A 338 -1.30 12.78 1.00
N LEU A 339 -0.49 12.53 2.03
CA LEU A 339 0.01 11.20 2.33
C LEU A 339 -1.04 10.43 3.13
N MET A 340 -1.33 9.20 2.72
CA MET A 340 -2.26 8.31 3.42
C MET A 340 -1.58 6.97 3.69
N ALA A 341 -1.89 6.35 4.82
CA ALA A 341 -1.44 5.02 5.18
C ALA A 341 -2.66 4.18 5.57
N VAL A 342 -2.82 2.99 4.99
CA VAL A 342 -3.96 2.11 5.23
C VAL A 342 -3.47 0.78 5.79
N GLN A 343 -3.87 0.42 7.01
CA GLN A 343 -3.37 -0.75 7.75
C GLN A 343 -1.83 -0.87 7.74
N SER A 344 -1.15 0.27 7.61
CA SER A 344 0.30 0.37 7.73
C SER A 344 0.64 0.54 9.19
N GLU A 345 1.59 -0.25 9.67
CA GLU A 345 2.16 -0.01 10.99
C GLU A 345 3.07 1.21 10.89
N PRO A 346 2.98 2.17 11.83
CA PRO A 346 3.92 3.26 11.84
C PRO A 346 5.31 2.72 12.17
N ASN A 347 6.32 3.19 11.43
CA ASN A 347 7.71 2.85 11.73
C ASN A 347 8.15 3.49 13.06
N SER A 348 9.36 3.16 13.53
CA SER A 348 9.81 3.60 14.85
C SER A 348 9.87 5.14 14.99
N TYR A 349 10.21 5.84 13.90
CA TYR A 349 10.28 7.31 13.89
C TYR A 349 8.90 7.97 13.80
N GLU A 350 8.01 7.48 12.95
CA GLU A 350 6.63 7.97 12.82
C GLU A 350 5.88 7.95 14.16
N ARG A 351 6.12 6.93 14.98
CA ARG A 351 5.57 6.84 16.34
C ARG A 351 6.14 7.91 17.27
N TYR A 352 7.42 8.23 17.11
CA TYR A 352 8.12 9.20 17.96
C TYR A 352 7.80 10.65 17.58
N ALA A 353 7.82 10.98 16.29
CA ALA A 353 7.57 12.33 15.79
C ALA A 353 6.16 12.84 16.11
N GLY A 354 5.26 11.93 16.51
CA GLY A 354 3.85 12.23 16.66
C GLY A 354 3.18 12.34 15.28
N ARG A 355 1.89 12.09 15.23
CA ARG A 355 1.11 12.11 13.98
C ARG A 355 1.16 13.52 13.38
N THR A 356 1.92 13.70 12.30
CA THR A 356 2.29 15.00 11.74
C THR A 356 1.09 15.83 11.31
N GLY A 357 0.65 16.76 12.17
CA GLY A 357 0.00 18.03 11.81
C GLY A 357 -1.12 18.00 10.76
N GLY A 358 -1.84 16.89 10.56
CA GLY A 358 -2.86 16.74 9.52
C GLY A 358 -2.36 16.57 8.08
N ARG A 359 -1.05 16.39 7.86
CA ARG A 359 -0.44 16.14 6.53
C ARG A 359 -0.45 14.67 6.13
N SER A 360 -0.65 13.78 7.10
CA SER A 360 -0.78 12.34 6.93
C SER A 360 -2.13 11.84 7.48
N LEU A 361 -2.74 10.86 6.79
CA LEU A 361 -3.95 10.18 7.24
C LEU A 361 -3.66 8.69 7.44
N MET A 362 -3.85 8.15 8.64
CA MET A 362 -3.82 6.70 8.85
C MET A 362 -5.24 6.15 8.95
N LEU A 363 -5.52 5.04 8.27
CA LEU A 363 -6.78 4.30 8.33
C LEU A 363 -6.45 2.86 8.66
N SER A 364 -6.90 2.31 9.78
CA SER A 364 -6.52 0.94 10.17
C SER A 364 -7.61 0.22 10.91
N GLY A 365 -7.94 -0.99 10.46
CA GLY A 365 -8.69 -1.98 11.22
C GLY A 365 -9.65 -2.85 10.40
N GLN A 366 -10.59 -3.49 11.08
CA GLN A 366 -11.48 -4.54 10.54
C GLN A 366 -12.29 -4.10 9.31
N VAL A 367 -12.59 -2.80 9.19
CA VAL A 367 -13.30 -2.28 8.01
C VAL A 367 -12.49 -2.48 6.73
N THR A 368 -11.17 -2.32 6.77
CA THR A 368 -10.30 -2.56 5.61
C THR A 368 -10.28 -4.05 5.22
N GLU A 369 -10.26 -4.96 6.20
CA GLU A 369 -10.35 -6.41 5.95
C GLU A 369 -11.68 -6.80 5.31
N LEU A 370 -12.80 -6.30 5.86
CA LEU A 370 -14.14 -6.53 5.31
C LEU A 370 -14.28 -5.97 3.89
N LEU A 371 -13.67 -4.81 3.61
CA LEU A 371 -13.62 -4.25 2.26
C LEU A 371 -12.76 -5.10 1.33
N GLY A 372 -11.67 -5.69 1.82
CA GLY A 372 -10.80 -6.58 1.05
C GLY A 372 -11.50 -7.86 0.61
N GLN A 373 -12.24 -8.49 1.53
CA GLN A 373 -12.99 -9.73 1.29
C GLN A 373 -14.25 -9.54 0.45
N MET A 374 -14.70 -8.30 0.25
CA MET A 374 -15.91 -8.02 -0.52
C MET A 374 -15.69 -8.34 -2.01
N PRO A 375 -16.57 -9.08 -2.70
CA PRO A 375 -16.46 -9.22 -4.15
C PRO A 375 -16.60 -7.86 -4.86
N SER A 376 -15.94 -7.67 -6.01
CA SER A 376 -15.93 -6.39 -6.76
C SER A 376 -17.34 -5.85 -7.04
N ALA A 377 -18.26 -6.69 -7.50
CA ALA A 377 -19.66 -6.31 -7.75
C ALA A 377 -20.38 -5.84 -6.48
N CYS A 378 -20.10 -6.46 -5.34
CA CYS A 378 -20.67 -6.08 -4.05
C CYS A 378 -20.09 -4.75 -3.56
N PHE A 379 -18.80 -4.49 -3.80
CA PHE A 379 -18.17 -3.21 -3.49
C PHE A 379 -18.78 -2.06 -4.31
N VAL A 380 -19.03 -2.26 -5.61
CA VAL A 380 -19.73 -1.28 -6.46
C VAL A 380 -21.13 -1.00 -5.93
N GLN A 381 -21.88 -2.05 -5.58
CA GLN A 381 -23.21 -1.90 -5.01
C GLN A 381 -23.18 -1.15 -3.67
N PHE A 382 -22.22 -1.47 -2.80
CA PHE A 382 -21.98 -0.75 -1.55
C PHE A 382 -21.71 0.74 -1.81
N CYS A 383 -20.83 1.06 -2.75
CA CYS A 383 -20.51 2.45 -3.12
C CYS A 383 -21.76 3.22 -3.56
N TYR A 384 -22.65 2.57 -4.33
CA TYR A 384 -23.91 3.16 -4.76
C TYR A 384 -24.89 3.37 -3.60
N GLN A 385 -25.10 2.33 -2.78
CA GLN A 385 -26.06 2.36 -1.66
C GLN A 385 -25.63 3.32 -0.54
N SER A 386 -24.32 3.46 -0.33
CA SER A 386 -23.74 4.26 0.75
C SER A 386 -23.18 5.61 0.27
N ARG A 387 -23.59 6.09 -0.92
CA ARG A 387 -22.99 7.28 -1.54
C ARG A 387 -22.98 8.49 -0.62
N ASP A 388 -24.05 8.71 0.14
CA ASP A 388 -24.21 9.90 0.97
C ASP A 388 -23.27 9.86 2.17
N ALA A 389 -23.10 8.67 2.77
CA ALA A 389 -22.11 8.45 3.82
C ALA A 389 -20.69 8.65 3.27
N ILE A 390 -20.39 8.12 2.08
CA ILE A 390 -19.09 8.28 1.41
C ILE A 390 -18.80 9.76 1.11
N GLN A 391 -19.79 10.50 0.61
CA GLN A 391 -19.63 11.94 0.35
C GLN A 391 -19.39 12.74 1.63
N GLN A 392 -20.07 12.41 2.72
CA GLN A 392 -19.82 13.03 4.03
C GLN A 392 -18.41 12.72 4.53
N TRP A 393 -17.97 11.47 4.37
CA TRP A 393 -16.62 11.04 4.71
C TRP A 393 -15.56 11.82 3.94
N ARG A 394 -15.70 11.92 2.61
CA ARG A 394 -14.78 12.67 1.73
C ARG A 394 -14.73 14.16 2.03
N LYS A 395 -15.82 14.73 2.56
CA LYS A 395 -15.88 16.15 2.97
C LYS A 395 -15.30 16.38 4.37
N CYS A 396 -15.12 15.32 5.16
CA CYS A 396 -14.54 15.40 6.49
C CYS A 396 -13.04 15.61 6.37
N ARG A 397 -12.62 16.87 6.50
CA ARG A 397 -11.20 17.22 6.49
C ARG A 397 -10.52 16.84 7.81
N PRO A 398 -9.20 16.63 7.80
CA PRO A 398 -8.44 16.36 9.02
C PRO A 398 -8.55 17.49 10.06
N ASP A 399 -8.85 18.73 9.69
CA ASP A 399 -9.01 19.86 10.62
C ASP A 399 -10.43 19.97 11.23
N ALA A 400 -11.34 19.09 10.86
CA ALA A 400 -12.71 19.07 11.40
C ALA A 400 -12.70 18.69 12.90
N PRO A 401 -13.71 19.12 13.70
CA PRO A 401 -13.80 18.73 15.10
C PRO A 401 -13.87 17.21 15.29
N ASP A 402 -13.19 16.68 16.31
CA ASP A 402 -13.10 15.23 16.60
C ASP A 402 -14.48 14.54 16.64
N SER A 403 -15.50 15.22 17.18
CA SER A 403 -16.87 14.68 17.25
C SER A 403 -17.52 14.50 15.88
N ALA A 404 -17.21 15.37 14.91
CA ALA A 404 -17.69 15.26 13.54
C ALA A 404 -16.91 14.17 12.79
N GLN A 405 -15.59 14.13 12.97
CA GLN A 405 -14.73 13.07 12.45
C GLN A 405 -15.20 11.69 12.88
N GLN A 406 -15.38 11.48 14.19
CA GLN A 406 -15.86 10.21 14.74
C GLN A 406 -17.26 9.83 14.23
N ARG A 407 -18.15 10.80 14.03
CA ARG A 407 -19.49 10.54 13.48
C ARG A 407 -19.40 10.01 12.05
N HIS A 408 -18.61 10.64 11.20
CA HIS A 408 -18.47 10.20 9.81
C HIS A 408 -17.75 8.85 9.70
N ILE A 409 -16.73 8.60 10.54
CA ILE A 409 -16.11 7.28 10.69
C ILE A 409 -17.16 6.22 11.01
N ARG A 410 -17.95 6.45 12.08
CA ARG A 410 -18.96 5.50 12.56
C ARG A 410 -19.98 5.17 11.47
N ASN A 411 -20.42 6.18 10.74
CA ASN A 411 -21.38 5.99 9.66
C ASN A 411 -20.82 5.10 8.55
N ILE A 412 -19.57 5.30 8.12
CA ILE A 412 -18.94 4.45 7.11
C ILE A 412 -18.73 3.03 7.65
N ALA A 413 -18.19 2.89 8.86
CA ALA A 413 -17.97 1.59 9.48
C ALA A 413 -19.27 0.78 9.56
N TYR A 414 -20.36 1.41 10.00
CA TYR A 414 -21.68 0.81 10.04
C TYR A 414 -22.15 0.37 8.64
N CYS A 415 -22.03 1.23 7.62
CA CYS A 415 -22.43 0.90 6.25
C CYS A 415 -21.64 -0.29 5.68
N VAL A 416 -20.32 -0.34 5.92
CA VAL A 416 -19.47 -1.47 5.49
C VAL A 416 -19.89 -2.75 6.20
N GLN A 417 -20.03 -2.72 7.52
CA GLN A 417 -20.42 -3.90 8.30
C GLN A 417 -21.81 -4.42 7.93
N LYS A 418 -22.77 -3.51 7.68
CA LYS A 418 -24.09 -3.86 7.19
C LYS A 418 -24.03 -4.57 5.84
N SER A 419 -23.16 -4.12 4.94
CA SER A 419 -23.02 -4.72 3.61
C SER A 419 -22.29 -6.08 3.67
N ALA A 420 -21.28 -6.19 4.53
CA ALA A 420 -20.57 -7.45 4.77
C ALA A 420 -21.47 -8.52 5.41
N SER A 421 -22.27 -8.15 6.41
CA SER A 421 -23.20 -9.08 7.07
C SER A 421 -24.34 -9.57 6.16
N GLN A 422 -24.72 -8.81 5.13
CA GLN A 422 -25.66 -9.27 4.11
C GLN A 422 -25.07 -10.33 3.18
N LEU A 423 -23.75 -10.38 3.04
CA LEU A 423 -23.04 -11.39 2.24
C LEU A 423 -22.82 -12.70 3.00
N ASP A 424 -22.64 -12.61 4.32
CA ASP A 424 -22.28 -13.76 5.15
C ASP A 424 -23.51 -14.56 5.61
N ARG A 425 -24.10 -15.32 4.66
CA ARG A 425 -25.19 -16.28 4.92
C ARG A 425 -24.84 -17.34 5.99
N ARG A 426 -23.57 -17.53 6.35
CA ARG A 426 -23.15 -18.44 7.42
C ARG A 426 -23.25 -17.82 8.81
N GLN A 427 -23.11 -16.50 8.96
CA GLN A 427 -23.37 -15.81 10.22
C GLN A 427 -24.86 -15.84 10.61
N ASP A 428 -25.76 -15.92 9.63
CA ASP A 428 -27.18 -16.16 9.90
C ASP A 428 -27.40 -17.48 10.64
N ASN A 429 -26.64 -18.54 10.35
CA ASN A 429 -26.76 -19.80 11.09
C ASN A 429 -26.30 -19.67 12.56
N SER A 430 -25.23 -18.91 12.84
CA SER A 430 -24.79 -18.64 14.22
C SER A 430 -25.80 -17.79 14.97
N LYS A 431 -26.37 -16.76 14.32
CA LYS A 431 -27.47 -15.95 14.88
C LYS A 431 -28.71 -16.80 15.14
N ILE A 432 -29.10 -17.69 14.22
CA ILE A 432 -30.21 -18.63 14.39
C ILE A 432 -29.93 -19.60 15.55
N ILE A 433 -28.71 -20.11 15.69
CA ILE A 433 -28.32 -21.01 16.79
C ILE A 433 -28.35 -20.26 18.14
N LYS A 434 -27.83 -19.02 18.20
CA LYS A 434 -27.88 -18.19 19.40
C LYS A 434 -29.31 -17.80 19.77
N GLN A 435 -30.14 -17.46 18.78
CA GLN A 435 -31.57 -17.23 18.97
C GLN A 435 -32.27 -18.49 19.46
N PHE A 436 -31.95 -19.67 18.89
CA PHE A 436 -32.48 -20.95 19.33
C PHE A 436 -32.08 -21.28 20.77
N ILE A 437 -30.82 -21.05 21.16
CA ILE A 437 -30.34 -21.22 22.55
C ILE A 437 -31.07 -20.24 23.49
N ALA A 438 -31.23 -18.98 23.08
CA ALA A 438 -31.99 -18.00 23.86
C ALA A 438 -33.46 -18.41 24.02
N THR A 439 -34.11 -18.92 22.96
CA THR A 439 -35.47 -19.47 23.02
C THR A 439 -35.54 -20.69 23.93
N LEU A 440 -34.53 -21.57 23.93
CA LEU A 440 -34.44 -22.74 24.81
C LEU A 440 -34.29 -22.34 26.29
N ILE A 441 -33.49 -21.31 26.57
CA ILE A 441 -33.33 -20.74 27.92
C ILE A 441 -34.65 -20.11 28.39
N ILE A 442 -35.32 -19.34 27.53
CA ILE A 442 -36.63 -18.76 27.81
C ILE A 442 -37.68 -19.85 28.08
N ALA A 443 -37.73 -20.90 27.25
CA ALA A 443 -38.63 -22.02 27.46
C ALA A 443 -38.33 -22.75 28.77
N SER A 444 -37.05 -22.91 29.12
CA SER A 444 -36.64 -23.53 30.40
C SER A 444 -37.02 -22.67 31.60
N ILE A 445 -36.84 -21.35 31.52
CA ILE A 445 -37.27 -20.39 32.54
C ILE A 445 -38.80 -20.40 32.67
N SER A 446 -39.54 -20.45 31.56
CA SER A 446 -41.01 -20.56 31.57
C SER A 446 -41.48 -21.83 32.28
N VAL A 447 -40.86 -22.98 32.02
CA VAL A 447 -41.17 -24.26 32.69
C VAL A 447 -40.82 -24.24 34.18
N PHE A 448 -39.71 -23.58 34.55
CA PHE A 448 -39.34 -23.38 35.96
C PHE A 448 -40.28 -22.41 36.67
N CYS A 449 -40.68 -21.33 36.00
CA CYS A 449 -41.68 -20.39 36.49
C CYS A 449 -43.01 -21.10 36.70
N ASP A 450 -43.50 -21.92 35.77
CA ASP A 450 -44.73 -22.70 35.97
C ASP A 450 -44.64 -23.62 37.19
N LYS A 451 -43.52 -24.33 37.39
CA LYS A 451 -43.33 -25.17 38.59
C LYS A 451 -43.27 -24.37 39.90
N ILE A 452 -42.73 -23.16 39.89
CA ILE A 452 -42.61 -22.30 41.07
C ILE A 452 -43.92 -21.55 41.36
N ILE A 453 -44.61 -21.06 40.32
CA ILE A 453 -45.89 -20.34 40.38
C ILE A 453 -46.98 -21.21 41.02
N PHE A 454 -46.99 -22.52 40.79
CA PHE A 454 -47.94 -23.44 41.45
C PHE A 454 -47.52 -23.89 42.87
N SER A 455 -46.40 -23.38 43.41
CA SER A 455 -45.89 -23.79 44.73
C SER A 455 -46.06 -22.77 45.86
N GLY A 456 -46.52 -21.53 45.58
CA GLY A 456 -47.03 -20.62 46.60
C GLY A 456 -46.64 -19.14 46.44
N SER A 457 -47.65 -18.27 46.47
CA SER A 457 -47.60 -16.81 46.74
C SER A 457 -46.49 -16.00 46.04
N MET A 458 -46.43 -16.03 44.71
CA MET A 458 -45.69 -15.02 43.94
C MET A 458 -46.57 -13.81 43.60
N SER A 459 -46.01 -12.60 43.76
CA SER A 459 -46.66 -11.34 43.40
C SER A 459 -46.84 -11.24 41.88
N ILE A 460 -48.02 -10.79 41.42
CA ILE A 460 -48.35 -10.57 39.99
C ILE A 460 -47.31 -9.68 39.30
N ILE A 461 -46.67 -8.78 40.04
CA ILE A 461 -45.61 -7.88 39.54
C ILE A 461 -44.38 -8.67 39.08
N LEU A 462 -44.01 -9.74 39.78
CA LEU A 462 -42.89 -10.61 39.40
C LEU A 462 -43.18 -11.38 38.10
N ILE A 463 -44.43 -11.77 37.89
CA ILE A 463 -44.88 -12.43 36.65
C ILE A 463 -44.81 -11.46 35.47
N LEU A 464 -45.25 -10.22 35.66
CA LEU A 464 -45.17 -9.18 34.63
C LEU A 464 -43.72 -8.80 34.30
N ILE A 465 -42.84 -8.71 35.30
CA ILE A 465 -41.41 -8.44 35.08
C ILE A 465 -40.74 -9.62 34.36
N ALA A 466 -41.06 -10.86 34.72
CA ALA A 466 -40.52 -12.04 34.05
C ALA A 466 -41.00 -12.14 32.59
N ALA A 467 -42.29 -11.89 32.32
CA ALA A 467 -42.83 -11.86 30.98
C ALA A 467 -42.20 -10.75 30.12
N TRP A 468 -42.05 -9.54 30.68
CA TRP A 468 -41.39 -8.43 30.01
C TRP A 468 -39.91 -8.74 29.71
N PHE A 469 -39.19 -9.35 30.66
CA PHE A 469 -37.82 -9.75 30.45
C PHE A 469 -37.71 -10.81 29.36
N ILE A 470 -38.61 -11.80 29.32
CA ILE A 470 -38.67 -12.82 28.27
C ILE A 470 -38.88 -12.20 26.88
N GLU A 471 -39.74 -11.19 26.76
CA GLU A 471 -40.06 -10.54 25.49
C GLU A 471 -38.93 -9.63 25.00
N VAL A 472 -38.24 -8.92 25.91
CA VAL A 472 -37.19 -7.95 25.58
C VAL A 472 -35.78 -8.56 25.50
N PHE A 473 -35.53 -9.68 26.18
CA PHE A 473 -34.20 -10.30 26.25
C PHE A 473 -33.59 -10.67 24.89
N PRO A 474 -34.34 -11.24 23.92
CA PRO A 474 -33.80 -11.50 22.58
C PRO A 474 -33.32 -10.22 21.87
N GLU A 475 -34.08 -9.14 21.98
CA GLU A 475 -33.70 -7.85 21.39
C GLU A 475 -32.49 -7.23 22.12
N LEU A 476 -32.43 -7.33 23.45
CA LEU A 476 -31.29 -6.87 24.25
C LEU A 476 -29.99 -7.59 23.88
N LEU A 477 -30.03 -8.90 23.65
CA LEU A 477 -28.86 -9.66 23.20
C LEU A 477 -28.40 -9.20 21.81
N THR A 478 -29.33 -9.04 20.86
CA THR A 478 -28.98 -8.52 19.52
C THR A 478 -28.43 -7.10 19.58
N MET A 479 -28.95 -6.26 20.48
CA MET A 479 -28.47 -4.90 20.71
C MET A 479 -27.09 -4.88 21.38
N MET A 480 -26.80 -5.80 22.32
CA MET A 480 -25.48 -5.90 22.95
C MET A 480 -24.42 -6.44 22.00
N GLU A 481 -24.73 -7.45 21.18
CA GLU A 481 -23.83 -7.92 20.13
C GLU A 481 -23.57 -6.81 19.11
N TRP A 482 -24.62 -6.11 18.65
CA TRP A 482 -24.46 -4.96 17.77
C TRP A 482 -23.63 -3.85 18.43
N MET A 483 -23.83 -3.54 19.71
CA MET A 483 -22.99 -2.54 20.40
C MET A 483 -21.54 -2.98 20.53
N HIS A 484 -21.27 -4.27 20.78
CA HIS A 484 -19.90 -4.79 20.87
C HIS A 484 -19.20 -4.76 19.51
N ASP A 485 -19.89 -5.21 18.47
CA ASP A 485 -19.45 -5.17 17.08
C ASP A 485 -19.26 -3.73 16.57
N GLN A 486 -20.09 -2.79 17.00
CA GLN A 486 -19.89 -1.37 16.76
C GLN A 486 -18.68 -0.86 17.55
N HIS A 487 -18.49 -1.29 18.80
CA HIS A 487 -17.36 -0.83 19.59
C HIS A 487 -16.02 -1.29 18.98
N SER A 488 -15.92 -2.55 18.53
CA SER A 488 -14.75 -3.06 17.80
C SER A 488 -14.55 -2.36 16.45
N ALA A 489 -15.62 -2.11 15.68
CA ALA A 489 -15.59 -1.35 14.43
C ALA A 489 -15.22 0.15 14.61
N THR A 490 -15.50 0.73 15.78
CA THR A 490 -15.11 2.12 16.12
C THR A 490 -13.69 2.26 16.63
N GLN A 491 -13.08 1.20 17.15
CA GLN A 491 -11.64 1.19 17.48
C GLN A 491 -10.75 1.09 16.23
N THR A 492 -11.34 0.87 15.05
CA THR A 492 -10.68 0.43 13.81
C THR A 492 -10.78 1.44 12.65
N MET A 493 -11.04 2.71 12.94
CA MET A 493 -10.76 3.81 12.01
C MET A 493 -10.38 5.02 12.85
N VAL A 494 -9.10 5.11 13.16
CA VAL A 494 -8.56 6.24 13.93
C VAL A 494 -8.09 7.26 12.92
N PHE A 495 -8.75 8.43 12.82
CA PHE A 495 -8.03 9.59 12.32
C PHE A 495 -6.82 9.74 13.23
N ALA A 496 -5.64 9.57 12.65
CA ALA A 496 -4.41 9.86 13.32
C ALA A 496 -4.31 11.39 13.52
N GLN A 497 -5.00 11.94 14.52
CA GLN A 497 -4.75 13.29 14.98
C GLN A 497 -4.67 13.38 16.51
N ARG A 498 -3.57 14.04 16.89
CA ARG A 498 -3.11 14.48 18.21
C ARG A 498 -2.61 13.39 19.13
#